data_AF-A0A1G2L0Z9-F1
#
_entry.id   AF-A0A1G2L0Z9-F1
#
_cell.length_a   1.000
_cell.length_b   1.000
_cell.length_c   1.000
_cell.angle_alpha   90.00
_cell.angle_beta   90.00
_cell.angle_gamma   90.00
#
_symmetry.space_group_name_H-M   'P 1'
#
loop_
_entity.id
_entity.type
_entity.pdbx_description
1 polymer ?
#
loop_
_entity_poly.entity_id
_entity_poly.type
_entity_poly.pdbx_seq_one_letter_code
_entity_poly.pdbx_strand_id
1 'polypeptide(L)'
;MARKRRRLPSSGDRLTDWHFRQIVDVLERVVKAVRKKKRLIDLDDKPPRKAVRGLNDLDLAIIYLNAAKKIHPTSDDYVETIIHEAFHTILEGGKPGHKGIIRHEAIDVIAEILIKKFTDEQKRYLKKFIPRKEVKRGPLPTQPDASDAVSKKPSQETKIPDVLLEDLNFPDLDERGPEETPPQT
;
A
#
# COMPACT_ATOMS: atom_id res chain seq x y z
N MET A 1 -5.96 -13.46 31.57
CA MET A 1 -5.71 -12.09 32.07
C MET A 1 -6.09 -11.08 30.99
N ALA A 2 -7.14 -10.29 31.20
CA ALA A 2 -7.53 -9.24 30.25
C ALA A 2 -6.51 -8.10 30.30
N ARG A 3 -5.78 -7.85 29.19
CA ARG A 3 -4.92 -6.67 29.07
C ARG A 3 -5.81 -5.44 29.23
N LYS A 4 -5.62 -4.65 30.31
CA LYS A 4 -6.22 -3.31 30.44
C LYS A 4 -5.87 -2.53 29.17
N ARG A 5 -6.86 -2.27 28.32
CA ARG A 5 -6.68 -1.42 27.12
C ARG A 5 -6.26 -0.04 27.63
N ARG A 6 -4.98 0.30 27.45
CA ARG A 6 -4.49 1.65 27.75
C ARG A 6 -5.31 2.61 26.91
N ARG A 7 -5.87 3.65 27.52
CA ARG A 7 -6.54 4.72 26.77
C ARG A 7 -5.53 5.35 25.83
N LEU A 8 -5.93 5.49 24.57
CA LEU A 8 -5.15 6.21 23.58
C LEU A 8 -5.14 7.71 23.89
N PRO A 9 -4.01 8.41 23.64
CA PRO A 9 -3.97 9.86 23.79
C PRO A 9 -4.93 10.53 22.81
N SER A 10 -5.47 11.67 23.21
CA SER A 10 -6.47 12.45 22.47
C SER A 10 -5.97 13.88 22.31
N SER A 11 -6.25 14.49 21.16
CA SER A 11 -5.98 15.90 20.89
C SER A 11 -7.16 16.82 21.28
N GLY A 12 -8.34 16.25 21.53
CA GLY A 12 -9.59 16.99 21.66
C GLY A 12 -10.28 17.30 20.33
N ASP A 13 -9.59 17.14 19.19
CA ASP A 13 -10.18 17.27 17.86
C ASP A 13 -10.68 15.90 17.36
N ARG A 14 -11.99 15.79 17.11
CA ARG A 14 -12.64 14.52 16.79
C ARG A 14 -12.11 13.88 15.50
N LEU A 15 -11.81 14.68 14.48
CA LEU A 15 -11.34 14.17 13.19
C LEU A 15 -9.89 13.69 13.28
N THR A 16 -9.02 14.48 13.91
CA THR A 16 -7.63 14.13 14.19
C THR A 16 -7.55 12.85 15.03
N ASP A 17 -8.36 12.75 16.08
CA ASP A 17 -8.43 11.56 16.93
C ASP A 17 -8.97 10.34 16.20
N TRP A 18 -9.91 10.53 15.26
CA TRP A 18 -10.40 9.45 14.43
C TRP A 18 -9.28 8.87 13.56
N HIS A 19 -8.54 9.72 12.84
CA HIS A 19 -7.38 9.29 12.05
C HIS A 19 -6.30 8.64 12.91
N PHE A 20 -5.99 9.22 14.08
CA PHE A 20 -5.02 8.66 15.01
C PHE A 20 -5.39 7.22 15.42
N ARG A 21 -6.68 6.97 15.71
CA ARG A 21 -7.16 5.63 16.05
C ARG A 21 -7.04 4.66 14.88
N GLN A 22 -7.38 5.09 13.66
CA GLN A 22 -7.23 4.24 12.47
C GLN A 22 -5.77 3.82 12.25
N ILE A 23 -4.83 4.76 12.37
CA ILE A 23 -3.39 4.50 12.26
C ILE A 23 -2.94 3.51 13.33
N VAL A 24 -3.32 3.73 14.59
CA VAL A 24 -2.94 2.82 15.69
C VAL A 24 -3.55 1.44 15.48
N ASP A 25 -4.83 1.33 15.09
CA ASP A 25 -5.47 0.04 14.83
C ASP A 25 -4.75 -0.73 13.71
N VAL A 26 -4.33 -0.05 12.63
CA VAL A 26 -3.52 -0.67 11.57
C VAL A 26 -2.17 -1.13 12.10
N LEU A 27 -1.46 -0.30 12.85
CA LEU A 27 -0.13 -0.63 13.37
C LEU A 27 -0.16 -1.74 14.44
N GLU A 28 -1.24 -1.85 15.21
CA GLU A 28 -1.37 -2.87 16.27
C GLU A 28 -1.94 -4.20 15.76
N ARG A 29 -2.76 -4.19 14.70
CA ARG A 29 -3.53 -5.37 14.29
C ARG A 29 -3.24 -5.89 12.90
N VAL A 30 -2.87 -5.00 11.98
CA VAL A 30 -2.66 -5.36 10.56
C VAL A 30 -1.19 -5.51 10.26
N VAL A 31 -0.39 -4.50 10.62
CA VAL A 31 1.06 -4.50 10.41
C VAL A 31 1.72 -5.50 11.37
N LYS A 32 2.34 -6.54 10.82
CA LYS A 32 3.05 -7.57 11.59
C LYS A 32 4.35 -7.04 12.16
N ALA A 33 5.05 -6.17 11.44
CA ALA A 33 6.31 -5.60 11.90
C ALA A 33 6.63 -4.25 11.26
N VAL A 34 7.33 -3.40 12.01
CA VAL A 34 8.00 -2.20 11.50
C VAL A 34 9.51 -2.42 11.60
N ARG A 35 10.24 -2.19 10.51
CA ARG A 35 11.70 -2.43 10.43
C ARG A 35 12.43 -1.21 9.89
N LYS A 36 13.56 -0.84 10.51
CA LYS A 36 14.47 0.18 9.95
C LYS A 36 15.52 -0.49 9.06
N LYS A 37 15.51 -0.19 7.77
CA LYS A 37 16.45 -0.75 6.79
C LYS A 37 17.53 0.28 6.46
N LYS A 38 18.81 -0.13 6.52
CA LYS A 38 19.95 0.77 6.27
C LYS A 38 19.92 1.43 4.89
N ARG A 39 19.43 0.69 3.89
CA ARG A 39 19.26 1.18 2.53
C ARG A 39 17.90 0.73 2.00
N LEU A 40 17.00 1.68 1.90
CA LEU A 40 15.71 1.51 1.23
C LEU A 40 15.77 2.33 -0.06
N ILE A 41 15.62 1.64 -1.19
CA ILE A 41 15.69 2.21 -2.53
C ILE A 41 14.48 1.75 -3.31
N ASP A 42 14.05 2.59 -4.22
CA ASP A 42 13.07 2.22 -5.23
C ASP A 42 13.71 1.22 -6.20
N LEU A 43 13.05 0.09 -6.43
CA LEU A 43 13.52 -0.95 -7.35
C LEU A 43 13.06 -0.70 -8.79
N ASP A 44 11.99 0.07 -8.96
CA ASP A 44 11.39 0.37 -10.26
C ASP A 44 12.11 1.54 -10.96
N ASP A 45 12.91 2.30 -10.22
CA ASP A 45 13.68 3.44 -10.74
C ASP A 45 14.93 3.00 -11.52
N LYS A 46 15.27 3.74 -12.57
CA LYS A 46 16.48 3.49 -13.36
C LYS A 46 17.74 3.85 -12.55
N PRO A 47 18.88 3.18 -12.78
CA PRO A 47 20.13 3.58 -12.13
C PRO A 47 20.48 5.05 -12.45
N PRO A 48 20.92 5.84 -11.45
CA PRO A 48 21.04 5.50 -10.03
C PRO A 48 19.69 5.53 -9.30
N ARG A 49 19.33 4.40 -8.68
CA ARG A 49 18.08 4.23 -7.93
C ARG A 49 17.92 5.24 -6.81
N LYS A 50 16.76 5.90 -6.73
CA LYS A 50 16.41 6.83 -5.64
C LYS A 50 16.21 6.11 -4.32
N ALA A 51 16.59 6.79 -3.24
CA ALA A 51 16.28 6.36 -1.89
C ALA A 51 14.85 6.80 -1.53
N VAL A 52 14.08 5.91 -0.91
CA VAL A 52 12.70 6.20 -0.48
C VAL A 52 12.63 6.35 1.04
N ARG A 53 11.64 7.08 1.55
CA ARG A 53 11.44 7.30 3.00
C ARG A 53 10.93 6.03 3.68
N GLY A 54 9.86 5.47 3.15
CA GLY A 54 9.26 4.22 3.62
C GLY A 54 8.93 3.28 2.46
N LEU A 55 8.50 2.08 2.84
CA LEU A 55 7.93 1.09 1.94
C LEU A 55 6.99 0.21 2.75
N ASN A 56 5.72 0.20 2.38
CA ASN A 56 4.74 -0.76 2.89
C ASN A 56 4.70 -2.01 2.01
N ASP A 57 5.15 -3.13 2.56
CA ASP A 57 5.03 -4.45 1.94
C ASP A 57 3.73 -5.10 2.43
N LEU A 58 2.67 -4.96 1.63
CA LEU A 58 1.33 -5.47 1.98
C LEU A 58 1.29 -6.99 2.08
N ASP A 59 2.03 -7.71 1.24
CA ASP A 59 2.08 -9.17 1.23
C ASP A 59 2.63 -9.71 2.56
N LEU A 60 3.72 -9.10 3.03
CA LEU A 60 4.34 -9.47 4.30
C LEU A 60 3.69 -8.76 5.50
N ALA A 61 2.85 -7.76 5.25
CA ALA A 61 2.34 -6.81 6.23
C ALA A 61 3.48 -6.17 7.05
N ILE A 62 4.54 -5.73 6.37
CA ILE A 62 5.72 -5.12 6.99
C ILE A 62 5.91 -3.70 6.47
N ILE A 63 6.09 -2.76 7.39
CA ILE A 63 6.52 -1.41 7.07
C ILE A 63 8.05 -1.34 7.20
N TYR A 64 8.73 -0.96 6.13
CA TYR A 64 10.14 -0.62 6.14
C TYR A 64 10.33 0.89 6.21
N LEU A 65 11.18 1.34 7.13
CA LEU A 65 11.59 2.73 7.26
C LEU A 65 13.06 2.85 6.85
N ASN A 66 13.40 3.89 6.09
CA ASN A 66 14.79 4.16 5.75
C ASN A 66 15.56 4.64 6.98
N ALA A 67 16.64 3.96 7.34
CA ALA A 67 17.44 4.34 8.51
C ALA A 67 18.39 5.54 8.25
N ALA A 68 18.58 5.93 6.98
CA ALA A 68 19.53 6.98 6.64
C ALA A 68 19.10 8.33 7.23
N LYS A 69 19.95 8.93 8.07
CA LYS A 69 19.71 10.25 8.70
C LYS A 69 19.47 11.38 7.71
N LYS A 70 20.02 11.29 6.49
CA LYS A 70 19.75 12.28 5.43
C LYS A 70 18.31 12.25 4.92
N ILE A 71 17.61 11.13 5.13
CA ILE A 71 16.20 10.92 4.76
C ILE A 71 15.29 11.22 5.94
N HIS A 72 15.69 10.80 7.16
CA HIS A 72 15.01 11.14 8.41
C HIS A 72 15.97 11.86 9.38
N PRO A 73 16.15 13.19 9.23
CA PRO A 73 16.97 14.00 10.14
C PRO A 73 16.49 13.95 11.59
N THR A 74 15.17 13.87 11.80
CA THR A 74 14.51 13.94 13.10
C THR A 74 13.73 12.67 13.42
N SER A 75 13.36 12.50 14.69
CA SER A 75 12.49 11.40 15.09
C SER A 75 11.05 11.57 14.58
N ASP A 76 10.62 12.79 14.27
CA ASP A 76 9.27 13.08 13.81
C ASP A 76 9.10 12.71 12.33
N ASP A 77 10.17 12.78 11.54
CA ASP A 77 10.15 12.35 10.13
C ASP A 77 9.84 10.84 10.02
N TYR A 78 10.32 10.04 10.98
CA TYR A 78 9.94 8.64 11.06
C TYR A 78 8.47 8.44 11.44
N VAL A 79 7.91 9.34 12.26
CA VAL A 79 6.49 9.29 12.62
C VAL A 79 5.64 9.65 11.39
N GLU A 80 5.99 10.71 10.69
CA GLU A 80 5.37 11.11 9.42
C GLU A 80 5.40 9.96 8.40
N THR A 81 6.55 9.30 8.25
CA THR A 81 6.68 8.15 7.35
C THR A 81 5.80 6.98 7.80
N ILE A 82 5.75 6.66 9.09
CA ILE A 82 4.82 5.62 9.59
C ILE A 82 3.37 5.98 9.30
N ILE A 83 2.99 7.26 9.44
CA ILE A 83 1.63 7.72 9.10
C ILE A 83 1.37 7.47 7.62
N HIS A 84 2.27 7.90 6.74
CA HIS A 84 2.17 7.69 5.29
C HIS A 84 1.98 6.20 4.95
N GLU A 85 2.86 5.32 5.45
CA GLU A 85 2.80 3.89 5.15
C GLU A 85 1.56 3.20 5.75
N ALA A 86 1.10 3.65 6.93
CA ALA A 86 -0.15 3.16 7.50
C ALA A 86 -1.35 3.53 6.62
N PHE A 87 -1.36 4.71 5.99
CA PHE A 87 -2.44 5.12 5.10
C PHE A 87 -2.54 4.31 3.82
N HIS A 88 -1.42 3.84 3.26
CA HIS A 88 -1.46 2.82 2.20
C HIS A 88 -2.28 1.61 2.65
N THR A 89 -2.04 1.12 3.87
CA THR A 89 -2.81 -0.02 4.41
C THR A 89 -4.30 0.32 4.64
N ILE A 90 -4.59 1.51 5.19
CA ILE A 90 -5.97 1.96 5.46
C ILE A 90 -6.77 2.04 4.15
N LEU A 91 -6.18 2.62 3.11
CA LEU A 91 -6.88 2.97 1.87
C LEU A 91 -6.92 1.82 0.86
N GLU A 92 -5.90 0.95 0.84
CA GLU A 92 -5.84 -0.23 -0.02
C GLU A 92 -6.54 -1.45 0.63
N GLY A 93 -7.12 -1.26 1.81
CA GLY A 93 -7.87 -2.29 2.53
C GLY A 93 -7.01 -3.48 2.96
N GLY A 94 -5.68 -3.31 3.03
CA GLY A 94 -4.73 -4.36 3.38
C GLY A 94 -4.75 -5.57 2.44
N LYS A 95 -5.29 -5.43 1.21
CA LYS A 95 -5.35 -6.54 0.26
C LYS A 95 -4.14 -6.53 -0.68
N PRO A 96 -3.39 -7.64 -0.77
CA PRO A 96 -2.26 -7.74 -1.67
C PRO A 96 -2.71 -7.61 -3.14
N GLY A 97 -1.94 -6.89 -3.96
CA GLY A 97 -2.21 -6.67 -5.38
C GLY A 97 -3.26 -5.60 -5.72
N HIS A 98 -3.92 -5.00 -4.72
CA HIS A 98 -4.87 -3.92 -4.93
C HIS A 98 -4.15 -2.57 -4.83
N LYS A 99 -3.64 -2.05 -5.96
CA LYS A 99 -3.20 -0.64 -6.02
C LYS A 99 -4.44 0.24 -5.85
N GLY A 100 -4.48 1.02 -4.78
CA GLY A 100 -5.62 1.88 -4.47
C GLY A 100 -5.92 2.89 -5.59
N ILE A 101 -7.17 3.33 -5.67
CA ILE A 101 -7.60 4.43 -6.57
C ILE A 101 -6.99 5.77 -6.13
N ILE A 102 -6.57 5.88 -4.88
CA ILE A 102 -6.04 7.11 -4.30
C ILE A 102 -4.60 7.30 -4.72
N ARG A 103 -4.33 8.49 -5.27
CA ARG A 103 -3.01 8.93 -5.70
C ARG A 103 -2.04 9.03 -4.51
N HIS A 104 -0.81 8.58 -4.70
CA HIS A 104 0.24 8.58 -3.67
C HIS A 104 0.44 9.98 -3.05
N GLU A 105 0.33 11.02 -3.87
CA GLU A 105 0.47 12.42 -3.47
C GLU A 105 -0.60 12.86 -2.46
N ALA A 106 -1.81 12.28 -2.53
CA ALA A 106 -2.85 12.58 -1.55
C ALA A 106 -2.48 12.03 -0.16
N ILE A 107 -1.81 10.88 -0.11
CA ILE A 107 -1.34 10.27 1.13
C ILE A 107 -0.21 11.11 1.74
N ASP A 108 0.71 11.62 0.92
CA ASP A 108 1.75 12.55 1.36
C ASP A 108 1.14 13.78 2.05
N VAL A 109 0.19 14.44 1.39
CA VAL A 109 -0.47 15.64 1.94
C VAL A 109 -1.18 15.33 3.26
N ILE A 110 -1.88 14.20 3.36
CA ILE A 110 -2.55 13.79 4.60
C ILE A 110 -1.53 13.55 5.71
N ALA A 111 -0.42 12.86 5.44
CA ALA A 111 0.62 12.60 6.42
C ALA A 111 1.23 13.91 6.95
N GLU A 112 1.54 14.86 6.06
CA GLU A 112 2.08 16.17 6.42
C GLU A 112 1.11 17.00 7.29
N ILE A 113 -0.20 16.93 7.01
CA ILE A 113 -1.21 17.62 7.82
C ILE A 113 -1.30 16.97 9.20
N LEU A 114 -1.39 15.64 9.25
CA LEU A 114 -1.58 14.92 10.50
C LEU A 114 -0.38 15.04 11.44
N ILE A 115 0.85 15.01 10.93
CA ILE A 115 2.04 15.19 11.80
C ILE A 115 2.07 16.59 12.44
N LYS A 116 1.52 17.61 11.78
CA LYS A 116 1.37 18.97 12.34
C LYS A 116 0.22 19.06 13.34
N LYS A 117 -0.85 18.28 13.15
CA LYS A 117 -2.05 18.29 14.01
C LYS A 117 -1.95 17.38 15.23
N PHE A 118 -1.16 16.30 15.17
CA PHE A 118 -0.98 15.41 16.30
C PHE A 118 -0.28 16.09 17.46
N THR A 119 -0.78 15.82 18.66
CA THR A 119 -0.14 16.28 19.90
C THR A 119 1.17 15.55 20.14
N ASP A 120 2.03 16.12 20.98
CA ASP A 120 3.29 15.47 21.37
C ASP A 120 3.06 14.11 22.04
N GLU A 121 1.93 13.91 22.72
CA GLU A 121 1.55 12.62 23.29
C GLU A 121 1.21 11.59 22.21
N GLN A 122 0.44 11.98 21.19
CA GLN A 122 0.12 11.13 20.05
C GLN A 122 1.39 10.77 19.26
N LYS A 123 2.25 11.75 18.98
CA LYS A 123 3.56 11.50 18.35
C LYS A 123 4.42 10.56 19.17
N ARG A 124 4.54 10.77 20.50
CA ARG A 124 5.26 9.87 21.41
C ARG A 124 4.66 8.47 21.43
N TYR A 125 3.35 8.33 21.27
CA TYR A 125 2.71 7.02 21.16
C TYR A 125 3.16 6.31 19.87
N LEU A 126 3.10 6.98 18.73
CA LEU A 126 3.52 6.41 17.44
C LEU A 126 5.02 6.06 17.42
N LYS A 127 5.85 6.83 18.12
CA LYS A 127 7.29 6.53 18.27
C LYS A 127 7.56 5.16 18.89
N LYS A 128 6.61 4.55 19.61
CA LYS A 128 6.76 3.19 20.18
C LYS A 128 6.81 2.10 19.11
N PHE A 129 6.21 2.32 17.93
CA PHE A 129 6.25 1.39 16.81
C PHE A 129 7.56 1.48 16.02
N ILE A 130 8.32 2.56 16.18
CA ILE A 130 9.58 2.77 15.48
C ILE A 130 10.67 1.93 16.17
N PRO A 131 11.29 0.96 15.46
CA PRO A 131 12.34 0.15 16.05
C PRO A 131 13.59 0.99 16.35
N ARG A 132 14.28 0.65 17.44
CA ARG A 132 15.56 1.28 17.81
C ARG A 132 16.73 0.75 17.00
N LYS A 133 16.67 -0.52 16.58
CA LYS A 133 17.74 -1.21 15.85
C LYS A 133 17.48 -1.21 14.35
N GLU A 134 18.57 -1.12 13.58
CA GLU A 134 18.55 -1.23 12.13
C GLU A 134 18.76 -2.69 11.70
N VAL A 135 18.17 -3.06 10.56
CA VAL A 135 18.37 -4.36 9.91
C VAL A 135 19.06 -4.16 8.56
N LYS A 136 20.05 -5.02 8.27
CA LYS A 136 20.78 -5.01 6.98
C LYS A 136 19.97 -5.63 5.85
N ARG A 137 19.24 -6.71 6.14
CA ARG A 137 18.33 -7.39 5.22
C ARG A 137 16.97 -7.52 5.91
N GLY A 138 15.90 -7.17 5.20
CA GLY A 138 14.57 -7.69 5.55
C GLY A 138 14.57 -9.21 5.33
N PRO A 139 13.54 -9.95 5.77
CA PRO A 139 13.31 -11.27 5.19
C PRO A 139 13.30 -11.08 3.67
N LEU A 140 14.03 -11.92 2.93
CA LEU A 140 13.80 -12.01 1.51
C LEU A 140 12.32 -12.41 1.32
N PRO A 141 11.60 -11.90 0.31
CA PRO A 141 10.37 -12.54 -0.08
C PRO A 141 10.72 -14.01 -0.30
N THR A 142 10.10 -14.90 0.49
CA THR A 142 10.10 -16.32 0.16
C THR A 142 9.55 -16.37 -1.25
N GLN A 143 10.40 -16.72 -2.21
CA GLN A 143 9.88 -17.11 -3.51
C GLN A 143 8.84 -18.20 -3.25
N PRO A 144 7.69 -18.19 -3.95
CA PRO A 144 6.78 -19.33 -3.88
C PRO A 144 7.63 -20.56 -4.17
N ASP A 145 7.58 -21.53 -3.26
CA ASP A 145 8.42 -22.72 -3.31
C ASP A 145 8.40 -23.29 -4.72
N ALA A 146 9.54 -23.21 -5.41
CA ALA A 146 9.77 -23.87 -6.68
C ALA A 146 9.98 -25.37 -6.44
N SER A 147 9.00 -26.01 -5.78
CA SER A 147 8.93 -27.44 -5.54
C SER A 147 7.61 -28.00 -6.07
N ASP A 148 7.27 -27.64 -7.31
CA ASP A 148 6.35 -28.40 -8.17
C ASP A 148 6.95 -28.57 -9.58
N ALA A 149 8.29 -28.62 -9.67
CA ALA A 149 9.01 -29.00 -10.87
C ALA A 149 9.58 -30.41 -10.73
N VAL A 150 8.71 -31.42 -10.69
CA VAL A 150 9.09 -32.81 -11.02
C VAL A 150 8.07 -33.40 -11.99
N SER A 151 8.44 -33.29 -13.27
CA SER A 151 8.45 -34.41 -14.23
C SER A 151 7.13 -35.14 -14.51
N LYS A 152 6.48 -34.76 -15.61
CA LYS A 152 5.95 -35.76 -16.57
C LYS A 152 6.31 -35.36 -18.00
N LYS A 153 7.01 -36.28 -18.66
CA LYS A 153 7.43 -36.28 -20.07
C LYS A 153 6.22 -36.28 -21.03
N PRO A 154 6.46 -35.95 -22.32
CA PRO A 154 5.42 -35.71 -23.31
C PRO A 154 4.92 -37.02 -23.93
N SER A 155 3.61 -37.12 -24.18
CA SER A 155 2.99 -37.99 -25.20
C SER A 155 1.49 -37.78 -25.14
N GLN A 156 0.91 -37.12 -26.15
CA GLN A 156 -0.04 -37.72 -27.09
C GLN A 156 -0.65 -36.63 -27.96
N GLU A 157 -0.49 -36.82 -29.27
CA GLU A 157 -1.32 -36.20 -30.30
C GLU A 157 -2.80 -36.35 -29.96
N THR A 158 -3.50 -35.23 -29.83
CA THR A 158 -4.93 -35.17 -30.05
C THR A 158 -5.18 -34.30 -31.27
N LYS A 159 -5.60 -34.98 -32.34
CA LYS A 159 -6.20 -34.41 -33.54
C LYS A 159 -7.22 -33.34 -33.15
N ILE A 160 -7.03 -32.14 -33.69
CA ILE A 160 -8.06 -31.11 -33.77
C ILE A 160 -9.01 -31.56 -34.90
N PRO A 161 -10.30 -31.80 -34.64
CA PRO A 161 -11.26 -31.84 -35.73
C PRO A 161 -11.55 -30.41 -36.18
N ASP A 162 -11.41 -30.17 -37.49
CA ASP A 162 -12.03 -29.04 -38.18
C ASP A 162 -13.52 -29.00 -37.86
N VAL A 163 -13.97 -27.93 -37.21
CA VAL A 163 -15.38 -27.57 -37.14
C VAL A 163 -15.50 -26.09 -37.46
N LEU A 164 -15.73 -25.87 -38.76
CA LEU A 164 -16.71 -24.95 -39.35
C LEU A 164 -16.96 -23.63 -38.62
N LEU A 165 -16.30 -22.60 -39.15
CA LEU A 165 -16.80 -21.23 -39.29
C LEU A 165 -18.14 -21.25 -40.03
N GLU A 166 -19.27 -21.24 -39.32
CA GLU A 166 -20.55 -20.71 -39.84
C GLU A 166 -21.35 -20.07 -38.67
N ASP A 167 -21.90 -18.89 -38.97
CA ASP A 167 -23.04 -18.25 -38.31
C ASP A 167 -22.86 -17.63 -36.90
N LEU A 168 -22.04 -16.58 -36.82
CA LEU A 168 -22.36 -15.45 -35.92
C LEU A 168 -22.87 -14.27 -36.75
N ASN A 169 -24.18 -14.30 -36.93
CA ASN A 169 -25.03 -13.30 -37.55
C ASN A 169 -24.94 -11.99 -36.74
N PHE A 170 -24.26 -10.98 -37.27
CA PHE A 170 -24.31 -9.62 -36.74
C PHE A 170 -25.57 -8.93 -37.28
N PRO A 171 -26.52 -8.49 -36.44
CA PRO A 171 -27.57 -7.61 -36.93
C PRO A 171 -26.97 -6.25 -37.27
N ASP A 172 -26.92 -5.97 -38.58
CA ASP A 172 -26.97 -4.62 -39.13
C ASP A 172 -28.27 -3.90 -38.71
N LEU A 173 -28.23 -2.57 -38.85
CA LEU A 173 -29.31 -1.57 -38.70
C LEU A 173 -29.29 -0.86 -37.34
N ASP A 174 -29.27 0.47 -37.25
CA ASP A 174 -29.85 1.44 -38.20
C ASP A 174 -29.10 2.79 -38.15
N GLU A 175 -28.72 3.27 -39.33
CA GLU A 175 -28.49 4.68 -39.61
C GLU A 175 -29.83 5.42 -39.50
N ARG A 176 -30.00 6.30 -38.51
CA ARG A 176 -30.94 7.43 -38.59
C ARG A 176 -30.37 8.66 -37.89
N GLY A 177 -29.81 9.58 -38.69
CA GLY A 177 -30.13 11.01 -38.52
C GLY A 177 -31.57 11.28 -39.02
N PRO A 178 -32.11 12.51 -38.96
CA PRO A 178 -31.40 13.79 -38.94
C PRO A 178 -31.89 14.81 -37.89
N GLU A 179 -31.17 15.93 -37.84
CA GLU A 179 -31.52 17.34 -37.56
C GLU A 179 -32.81 17.69 -36.79
N GLU A 180 -32.71 18.59 -35.79
CA GLU A 180 -33.07 20.01 -35.94
C GLU A 180 -32.88 20.82 -34.63
N THR A 181 -32.67 22.11 -34.83
CA THR A 181 -32.21 23.25 -34.01
C THR A 181 -33.06 23.69 -32.78
N PRO A 182 -32.58 24.63 -31.94
CA PRO A 182 -33.09 24.92 -30.59
C PRO A 182 -34.16 26.03 -30.54
N PRO A 183 -34.90 26.18 -29.43
CA PRO A 183 -35.55 27.44 -29.10
C PRO A 183 -34.76 28.25 -28.06
N GLN A 184 -34.57 29.53 -28.38
CA GLN A 184 -34.24 30.62 -27.48
C GLN A 184 -35.42 30.92 -26.55
N THR A 185 -35.14 31.23 -25.28
CA THR A 185 -35.84 32.24 -24.46
C THR A 185 -34.95 32.60 -23.27
#